data_AF-A0A760BI53-F1
#
_entry.id   AF-A0A760BI53-F1
#
_cell.length_a   1.000
_cell.length_b   1.000
_cell.length_c   1.000
_cell.angle_alpha   90.00
_cell.angle_beta   90.00
_cell.angle_gamma   90.00
#
_symmetry.space_group_name_H-M   'P 1'
#
loop_
_entity.id
_entity.type
_entity.pdbx_description
1 polymer ?
#
loop_
_entity_poly.entity_id
_entity_poly.type
_entity_poly.pdbx_seq_one_letter_code
_entity_poly.pdbx_strand_id
1 'polypeptide(L)'
;MRGLIKHLTHTILATLLSTVGLPVWAAAHRFSYCDVSSSPVVLSNINLNANESVDTKLFENTHTIQYDCHVTASDGLTFYPTLIPDADGKFQGLITLLQGLGLSMDITIRESGGSPQTVNWTTLKSGGWKKQFGAVMPTDDKHGGAAEPNYYYRYHRSADITLKLYLETKYKENNLVKTVPLQNDLLYIMADPAASTEKGKGIDTTGFNIRVLSPGLGRVEINPTTVHLGHFIKTSDATLTRHGDFTVTARQVLRPAPDQSFELPLNIRFNKGALSATTDNQHLALKNTGDAEDNGLQLSIKDKDTGTPVTFGENTLMGKLSVTPSGALKNNIFKNYTIEVNRRSGMDVKAGKFTGAITAEITYN
;
A
#
# COMPACT_ATOMS: atom_id res chain seq x y z
N MET A 1 61.23 12.22 41.08
CA MET A 1 59.99 11.99 40.33
C MET A 1 60.13 12.16 38.80
N ARG A 2 61.19 11.64 38.17
CA ARG A 2 61.28 11.54 36.69
C ARG A 2 61.80 10.19 36.16
N GLY A 3 62.30 9.30 37.04
CA GLY A 3 62.76 7.96 36.67
C GLY A 3 61.70 6.85 36.76
N LEU A 4 60.68 7.00 37.63
CA LEU A 4 59.66 5.97 37.84
C LEU A 4 58.58 5.92 36.74
N ILE A 5 58.41 7.01 35.97
CA ILE A 5 57.36 7.13 34.95
C ILE A 5 57.79 6.47 33.62
N LYS A 6 59.09 6.31 33.35
CA LYS A 6 59.59 5.66 32.12
C LYS A 6 59.54 4.14 32.17
N HIS A 7 59.71 3.53 33.34
CA HIS A 7 59.60 2.07 33.46
C HIS A 7 58.14 1.60 33.49
N LEU A 8 57.22 2.35 34.12
CA LEU A 8 55.81 1.95 34.13
C LEU A 8 55.14 2.04 32.75
N THR A 9 55.59 2.95 31.89
CA THR A 9 55.04 3.11 30.52
C THR A 9 55.53 2.03 29.54
N HIS A 10 56.71 1.45 29.74
CA HIS A 10 57.21 0.37 28.87
C HIS A 10 56.64 -1.01 29.23
N THR A 11 56.42 -1.29 30.53
CA THR A 11 55.84 -2.59 30.93
C THR A 11 54.34 -2.69 30.65
N ILE A 12 53.60 -1.57 30.71
CA ILE A 12 52.18 -1.51 30.36
C ILE A 12 51.98 -1.58 28.83
N LEU A 13 52.89 -0.99 28.04
CA LEU A 13 52.81 -1.07 26.57
C LEU A 13 53.17 -2.46 26.04
N ALA A 14 54.10 -3.18 26.69
CA ALA A 14 54.43 -4.56 26.34
C ALA A 14 53.34 -5.58 26.73
N THR A 15 52.49 -5.28 27.72
CA THR A 15 51.31 -6.09 28.05
C THR A 15 50.06 -5.71 27.26
N LEU A 16 49.99 -4.49 26.71
CA LEU A 16 48.94 -4.11 25.74
C LEU A 16 49.22 -4.62 24.32
N LEU A 17 50.48 -4.87 23.93
CA LEU A 17 50.81 -5.40 22.61
C LEU A 17 50.79 -6.95 22.52
N SER A 18 50.74 -7.67 23.65
CA SER A 18 50.60 -9.13 23.66
C SER A 18 49.15 -9.63 23.67
N THR A 19 48.16 -8.72 23.69
CA THR A 19 46.73 -9.05 23.56
C THR A 19 46.16 -8.73 22.17
N VAL A 20 46.98 -8.20 21.26
CA VAL A 20 46.59 -7.92 19.87
C VAL A 20 47.28 -8.93 18.95
N GLY A 21 46.71 -10.13 18.83
CA GLY A 21 47.30 -11.12 17.91
C GLY A 21 46.85 -12.56 18.05
N LEU A 22 46.00 -12.90 19.01
CA LEU A 22 45.18 -14.09 18.83
C LEU A 22 44.00 -13.64 17.97
N PRO A 23 43.74 -14.23 16.79
CA PRO A 23 42.43 -14.07 16.19
C PRO A 23 41.46 -14.43 17.31
N VAL A 24 40.61 -13.47 17.70
CA VAL A 24 39.38 -13.82 18.38
C VAL A 24 38.79 -14.84 17.44
N TRP A 25 38.84 -16.12 17.81
CA TRP A 25 37.93 -17.11 17.28
C TRP A 25 36.57 -16.56 17.70
N ALA A 26 36.03 -15.64 16.90
CA ALA A 26 34.62 -15.37 16.88
C ALA A 26 34.03 -16.76 16.82
N ALA A 27 33.31 -17.13 17.88
CA ALA A 27 32.73 -18.46 17.99
C ALA A 27 32.05 -18.74 16.66
N ALA A 28 32.67 -19.61 15.85
CA ALA A 28 32.14 -19.98 14.54
C ALA A 28 30.69 -20.37 14.80
N HIS A 29 29.74 -19.73 14.09
CA HIS A 29 28.30 -19.93 14.29
C HIS A 29 27.96 -21.40 14.16
N ARG A 30 28.05 -22.21 15.23
CA ARG A 30 28.03 -23.69 15.17
C ARG A 30 26.75 -24.29 14.57
N PHE A 31 25.80 -23.45 14.19
CA PHE A 31 24.48 -23.78 13.73
C PHE A 31 24.31 -23.38 12.27
N SER A 32 23.54 -24.19 11.54
CA SER A 32 23.16 -23.85 10.17
C SER A 32 22.03 -22.83 10.17
N TYR A 33 22.05 -21.89 9.24
CA TYR A 33 21.08 -20.81 9.14
C TYR A 33 20.88 -20.38 7.69
N CYS A 34 19.82 -19.62 7.43
CA CYS A 34 19.66 -18.92 6.16
C CYS A 34 19.32 -17.44 6.40
N ASP A 35 19.92 -16.57 5.59
CA ASP A 35 19.67 -15.13 5.59
C ASP A 35 18.93 -14.74 4.32
N VAL A 36 17.80 -14.05 4.47
CA VAL A 36 17.07 -13.45 3.36
C VAL A 36 17.69 -12.09 3.03
N SER A 37 18.16 -11.95 1.79
CA SER A 37 18.90 -10.77 1.30
C SER A 37 18.06 -9.87 0.39
N SER A 38 16.89 -10.30 -0.04
CA SER A 38 15.97 -9.51 -0.88
C SER A 38 15.30 -8.35 -0.14
N SER A 39 14.73 -7.42 -0.90
CA SER A 39 13.84 -6.37 -0.38
C SER A 39 12.59 -6.97 0.29
N PRO A 40 11.91 -6.20 1.17
CA PRO A 40 10.66 -6.65 1.78
C PRO A 40 9.61 -7.09 0.75
N VAL A 41 8.88 -8.14 1.07
CA VAL A 41 7.74 -8.63 0.29
C VAL A 41 6.65 -7.55 0.31
N VAL A 42 6.29 -7.05 -0.87
CA VAL A 42 5.34 -5.94 -1.01
C VAL A 42 3.90 -6.45 -0.89
N LEU A 43 3.22 -5.99 0.15
CA LEU A 43 1.78 -6.20 0.33
C LEU A 43 1.01 -5.00 -0.22
N SER A 44 0.01 -5.25 -1.04
CA SER A 44 -0.83 -4.18 -1.59
C SER A 44 -1.99 -3.85 -0.65
N ASN A 45 -2.45 -2.61 -0.70
CA ASN A 45 -3.67 -2.21 -0.03
C ASN A 45 -4.85 -3.05 -0.55
N ILE A 46 -5.72 -3.45 0.37
CA ILE A 46 -6.91 -4.25 0.09
C ILE A 46 -8.12 -3.35 0.24
N ASN A 47 -8.94 -3.25 -0.80
CA ASN A 47 -10.20 -2.52 -0.79
C ASN A 47 -11.33 -3.51 -1.08
N LEU A 48 -12.20 -3.73 -0.10
CA LEU A 48 -13.28 -4.70 -0.15
C LEU A 48 -14.62 -3.99 -0.18
N ASN A 49 -15.49 -4.46 -1.06
CA ASN A 49 -16.90 -4.16 -0.98
C ASN A 49 -17.55 -5.11 0.05
N ALA A 50 -18.32 -4.57 0.99
CA ALA A 50 -18.98 -5.38 2.01
C ALA A 50 -19.90 -6.49 1.44
N ASN A 51 -20.35 -6.34 0.18
CA ASN A 51 -21.20 -7.32 -0.51
C ASN A 51 -20.43 -8.45 -1.21
N GLU A 52 -19.11 -8.51 -1.07
CA GLU A 52 -18.31 -9.59 -1.66
C GLU A 52 -18.70 -10.97 -1.11
N SER A 53 -18.53 -11.99 -1.96
CA SER A 53 -18.84 -13.37 -1.59
C SER A 53 -17.70 -14.01 -0.82
N VAL A 54 -18.02 -14.93 0.07
CA VAL A 54 -17.01 -15.79 0.71
C VAL A 54 -16.21 -16.51 -0.38
N ASP A 55 -14.93 -16.73 -0.11
CA ASP A 55 -13.93 -17.29 -1.02
C ASP A 55 -13.54 -16.40 -2.21
N THR A 56 -14.02 -15.15 -2.25
CA THR A 56 -13.52 -14.16 -3.22
C THR A 56 -12.02 -13.95 -2.98
N LYS A 57 -11.20 -14.16 -4.01
CA LYS A 57 -9.77 -13.85 -3.98
C LYS A 57 -9.57 -12.34 -4.08
N LEU A 58 -9.07 -11.76 -3.00
CA LEU A 58 -8.95 -10.32 -2.81
C LEU A 58 -7.60 -9.80 -3.32
N PHE A 59 -6.59 -10.62 -3.16
CA PHE A 59 -5.21 -10.26 -3.43
C PHE A 59 -4.42 -11.52 -3.75
N GLU A 60 -3.55 -11.41 -4.75
CA GLU A 60 -2.52 -12.38 -5.05
C GLU A 60 -1.28 -11.63 -5.47
N ASN A 61 -0.17 -11.83 -4.76
CA ASN A 61 1.10 -11.23 -5.13
C ASN A 61 2.21 -12.25 -4.97
N THR A 62 3.10 -12.27 -5.96
CA THR A 62 4.25 -13.15 -6.01
C THR A 62 5.50 -12.30 -5.99
N HIS A 63 6.38 -12.57 -5.03
CA HIS A 63 7.67 -11.91 -4.88
C HIS A 63 8.78 -12.92 -4.97
N THR A 64 9.79 -12.62 -5.77
CA THR A 64 11.02 -13.42 -5.77
C THR A 64 11.91 -12.95 -4.63
N ILE A 65 12.16 -13.83 -3.68
CA ILE A 65 13.10 -13.63 -2.58
C ILE A 65 14.44 -14.29 -2.91
N GLN A 66 15.51 -13.66 -2.45
CA GLN A 66 16.87 -14.17 -2.53
C GLN A 66 17.32 -14.52 -1.12
N TYR A 67 17.97 -15.66 -0.97
CA TYR A 67 18.44 -16.12 0.33
C TYR A 67 19.75 -16.90 0.22
N ASP A 68 20.57 -16.76 1.26
CA ASP A 68 21.84 -17.45 1.41
C ASP A 68 21.74 -18.40 2.60
N CYS A 69 21.93 -19.70 2.38
CA CYS A 69 22.00 -20.68 3.45
C CYS A 69 23.45 -21.08 3.73
N HIS A 70 23.83 -21.08 5.00
CA HIS A 70 25.09 -21.60 5.51
C HIS A 70 24.78 -22.91 6.26
N VAL A 71 25.22 -24.04 5.70
CA VAL A 71 24.99 -25.36 6.30
C VAL A 71 26.29 -25.95 6.80
N THR A 72 26.31 -26.36 8.06
CA THR A 72 27.49 -26.92 8.72
C THR A 72 27.80 -28.28 8.09
N ALA A 73 29.05 -28.51 7.72
CA ALA A 73 29.51 -29.81 7.24
C ALA A 73 29.26 -30.87 8.32
N SER A 74 28.43 -31.87 8.00
CA SER A 74 28.07 -32.95 8.90
C SER A 74 27.82 -34.23 8.11
N ASP A 75 28.47 -35.32 8.54
CA ASP A 75 28.33 -36.63 7.91
C ASP A 75 26.92 -37.20 8.15
N GLY A 76 26.23 -37.54 7.05
CA GLY A 76 24.94 -38.22 7.08
C GLY A 76 23.72 -37.34 7.37
N LEU A 77 23.88 -36.02 7.53
CA LEU A 77 22.76 -35.08 7.61
C LEU A 77 22.41 -34.52 6.24
N THR A 78 21.12 -34.27 6.02
CA THR A 78 20.59 -33.72 4.78
C THR A 78 19.75 -32.51 5.11
N PHE A 79 20.12 -31.35 4.56
CA PHE A 79 19.49 -30.08 4.87
C PHE A 79 18.46 -29.73 3.79
N TYR A 80 17.33 -29.17 4.21
CA TYR A 80 16.32 -28.62 3.30
C TYR A 80 15.97 -27.19 3.70
N PRO A 81 15.81 -26.27 2.74
CA PRO A 81 15.26 -24.97 3.07
C PRO A 81 13.81 -25.16 3.53
N THR A 82 13.49 -24.58 4.69
CA THR A 82 12.23 -24.80 5.38
C THR A 82 11.65 -23.47 5.80
N LEU A 83 10.45 -23.16 5.31
CA LEU A 83 9.71 -21.97 5.69
C LEU A 83 9.03 -22.18 7.03
N ILE A 84 9.19 -21.23 7.94
CA ILE A 84 8.56 -21.21 9.26
C ILE A 84 8.07 -19.79 9.62
N PRO A 85 7.08 -19.65 10.53
CA PRO A 85 6.72 -18.36 11.09
C PRO A 85 7.74 -17.87 12.11
N ASP A 86 7.69 -16.58 12.45
CA ASP A 86 8.42 -16.06 13.60
C ASP A 86 7.99 -16.75 14.91
N ALA A 87 8.87 -16.73 15.91
CA ALA A 87 8.59 -17.31 17.23
C ALA A 87 8.09 -16.25 18.24
N ASP A 88 8.25 -14.97 17.93
CA ASP A 88 7.91 -13.85 18.82
C ASP A 88 6.40 -13.52 18.76
N GLY A 89 5.66 -14.22 17.90
CA GLY A 89 4.21 -14.11 17.76
C GLY A 89 3.75 -13.02 16.79
N LYS A 90 4.64 -12.38 16.02
CA LYS A 90 4.27 -11.33 15.04
C LYS A 90 3.33 -11.88 13.96
N PHE A 91 3.67 -13.05 13.41
CA PHE A 91 2.90 -13.81 12.44
C PHE A 91 1.55 -14.20 13.04
N GLN A 92 1.52 -14.65 14.30
CA GLN A 92 0.25 -14.96 14.97
C GLN A 92 -0.62 -13.72 15.22
N GLY A 93 0.00 -12.57 15.49
CA GLY A 93 -0.68 -11.28 15.53
C GLY A 93 -1.34 -10.93 14.19
N LEU A 94 -0.64 -11.15 13.07
CA LEU A 94 -1.20 -10.97 11.73
C LEU A 94 -2.36 -11.94 11.46
N ILE A 95 -2.22 -13.23 11.80
CA ILE A 95 -3.29 -14.22 11.63
C ILE A 95 -4.52 -13.84 12.45
N THR A 96 -4.34 -13.47 13.73
CA THR A 96 -5.43 -13.02 14.61
C THR A 96 -6.12 -11.79 14.05
N LEU A 97 -5.35 -10.86 13.49
CA LEU A 97 -5.89 -9.66 12.85
C LEU A 97 -6.74 -10.01 11.64
N LEU A 98 -6.22 -10.82 10.71
CA LEU A 98 -6.94 -11.24 9.52
C LEU A 98 -8.22 -12.00 9.88
N GLN A 99 -8.17 -12.91 10.85
CA GLN A 99 -9.36 -13.60 11.38
C GLN A 99 -10.40 -12.65 11.96
N GLY A 100 -9.97 -11.68 12.79
CA GLY A 100 -10.87 -10.68 13.36
C GLY A 100 -11.52 -9.78 12.30
N LEU A 101 -10.86 -9.64 11.15
CA LEU A 101 -11.40 -8.99 9.97
C LEU A 101 -12.15 -9.96 9.05
N GLY A 102 -12.28 -11.25 9.34
CA GLY A 102 -13.00 -12.18 8.47
C GLY A 102 -12.27 -12.55 7.18
N LEU A 103 -10.94 -12.40 7.16
CA LEU A 103 -10.05 -12.68 6.05
C LEU A 103 -9.26 -13.97 6.29
N SER A 104 -8.94 -14.67 5.21
CA SER A 104 -8.03 -15.83 5.23
C SER A 104 -6.85 -15.61 4.29
N MET A 105 -5.79 -16.38 4.49
CA MET A 105 -4.55 -16.32 3.73
C MET A 105 -4.05 -17.71 3.38
N ASP A 106 -3.47 -17.85 2.19
CA ASP A 106 -2.58 -18.95 1.84
C ASP A 106 -1.20 -18.41 1.47
N ILE A 107 -0.15 -19.14 1.88
CA ILE A 107 1.23 -18.85 1.51
C ILE A 107 1.72 -20.00 0.63
N THR A 108 2.25 -19.69 -0.55
CA THR A 108 2.93 -20.66 -1.41
C THR A 108 4.37 -20.24 -1.60
N ILE A 109 5.31 -21.18 -1.45
CA ILE A 109 6.72 -20.95 -1.73
C ILE A 109 7.21 -21.93 -2.78
N ARG A 110 8.01 -21.46 -3.73
CA ARG A 110 8.56 -22.29 -4.82
C ARG A 110 9.97 -21.86 -5.19
N GLU A 111 10.93 -22.76 -5.05
CA GLU A 111 12.26 -22.62 -5.66
C GLU A 111 12.17 -22.94 -7.16
N SER A 112 12.99 -22.28 -7.98
CA SER A 112 13.03 -22.53 -9.43
C SER A 112 13.29 -24.02 -9.73
N GLY A 113 12.54 -24.59 -10.67
CA GLY A 113 12.59 -26.02 -11.01
C GLY A 113 11.95 -26.97 -9.98
N GLY A 114 11.57 -26.49 -8.79
CA GLY A 114 10.87 -27.27 -7.76
C GLY A 114 9.34 -27.22 -7.86
N SER A 115 8.68 -28.12 -7.12
CA SER A 115 7.22 -28.11 -6.93
C SER A 115 6.81 -27.05 -5.89
N PRO A 116 5.72 -26.29 -6.13
CA PRO A 116 5.23 -25.31 -5.18
C PRO A 116 4.76 -25.97 -3.88
N GLN A 117 5.07 -25.33 -2.76
CA GLN A 117 4.69 -25.78 -1.43
C GLN A 117 3.74 -24.76 -0.81
N THR A 118 2.49 -25.18 -0.58
CA THR A 118 1.46 -24.32 0.01
C THR A 118 1.25 -24.65 1.48
N VAL A 119 1.13 -23.60 2.28
CA VAL A 119 0.64 -23.64 3.66
C VAL A 119 -0.71 -22.93 3.65
N ASN A 120 -1.78 -23.71 3.79
CA ASN A 120 -3.14 -23.20 3.73
C ASN A 120 -3.57 -22.52 5.02
N TRP A 121 -4.66 -21.77 4.94
CA TRP A 121 -5.21 -21.05 6.09
C TRP A 121 -5.35 -21.90 7.36
N THR A 122 -5.93 -23.10 7.27
CA THR A 122 -6.10 -24.00 8.44
C THR A 122 -4.78 -24.30 9.14
N THR A 123 -3.70 -24.51 8.38
CA THR A 123 -2.36 -24.75 8.93
C THR A 123 -1.71 -23.47 9.46
N LEU A 124 -1.92 -22.34 8.80
CA LEU A 124 -1.41 -21.05 9.28
C LEU A 124 -1.99 -20.70 10.66
N LYS A 125 -3.27 -21.02 10.88
CA LYS A 125 -3.99 -20.78 12.15
C LYS A 125 -3.48 -21.60 13.32
N SER A 126 -2.93 -22.80 13.11
CA SER A 126 -2.47 -23.64 14.22
C SER A 126 -1.22 -23.08 14.91
N GLY A 127 -0.47 -22.24 14.20
CA GLY A 127 0.86 -21.81 14.59
C GLY A 127 1.89 -22.93 14.62
N GLY A 128 3.18 -22.54 14.70
CA GLY A 128 4.30 -23.48 14.77
C GLY A 128 4.45 -24.43 13.57
N TRP A 129 3.88 -24.08 12.42
CA TRP A 129 3.99 -24.89 11.21
C TRP A 129 5.39 -24.77 10.61
N LYS A 130 5.81 -25.81 9.89
CA LYS A 130 7.04 -25.81 9.09
C LYS A 130 6.79 -26.43 7.73
N LYS A 131 7.37 -25.84 6.69
CA LYS A 131 7.18 -26.30 5.32
C LYS A 131 8.51 -26.38 4.58
N GLN A 132 9.01 -27.59 4.41
CA GLN A 132 10.16 -27.85 3.55
C GLN A 132 9.82 -27.51 2.09
N PHE A 133 10.76 -26.90 1.38
CA PHE A 133 10.66 -26.59 -0.04
C PHE A 133 12.03 -26.75 -0.71
N GLY A 134 12.08 -26.52 -2.02
CA GLY A 134 13.35 -26.45 -2.74
C GLY A 134 14.09 -27.78 -2.89
N ALA A 135 15.30 -27.69 -3.44
CA ALA A 135 16.20 -28.84 -3.56
C ALA A 135 16.93 -29.10 -2.23
N VAL A 136 17.40 -30.34 -2.06
CA VAL A 136 18.32 -30.68 -0.98
C VAL A 136 19.58 -29.79 -0.98
N MET A 137 20.09 -29.47 0.21
CA MET A 137 21.39 -28.82 0.44
C MET A 137 22.37 -29.87 1.00
N PRO A 138 23.09 -30.61 0.14
CA PRO A 138 24.05 -31.62 0.57
C PRO A 138 25.27 -31.00 1.28
N THR A 139 25.96 -31.80 2.08
CA THR A 139 27.18 -31.41 2.81
C THR A 139 28.38 -32.27 2.44
N ASP A 140 28.28 -33.07 1.38
CA ASP A 140 29.38 -33.87 0.87
C ASP A 140 30.15 -33.12 -0.23
N ASP A 141 31.46 -33.40 -0.33
CA ASP A 141 32.39 -32.72 -1.26
C ASP A 141 32.01 -32.87 -2.75
N LYS A 142 30.94 -33.60 -3.08
CA LYS A 142 30.55 -34.01 -4.44
C LYS A 142 29.28 -33.33 -4.97
N HIS A 143 28.39 -32.82 -4.12
CA HIS A 143 27.04 -32.43 -4.56
C HIS A 143 26.66 -30.95 -4.37
N GLY A 144 27.60 -30.07 -4.00
CA GLY A 144 27.50 -28.62 -4.26
C GLY A 144 27.71 -27.69 -3.06
N GLY A 145 27.88 -26.40 -3.36
CA GLY A 145 28.22 -25.34 -2.41
C GLY A 145 29.73 -25.02 -2.41
N ALA A 146 30.08 -23.73 -2.28
CA ALA A 146 31.48 -23.37 -2.06
C ALA A 146 31.82 -23.65 -0.60
N ALA A 147 32.81 -24.53 -0.36
CA ALA A 147 33.31 -24.79 0.99
C ALA A 147 34.03 -23.53 1.52
N GLU A 148 33.56 -23.02 2.65
CA GLU A 148 34.18 -21.85 3.30
C GLU A 148 35.20 -22.28 4.38
N PRO A 149 36.16 -21.40 4.78
CA PRO A 149 37.22 -21.70 5.74
C PRO A 149 36.77 -22.17 7.14
N ASN A 150 35.46 -22.23 7.38
CA ASN A 150 34.84 -22.45 8.68
C ASN A 150 33.95 -23.71 8.74
N TYR A 151 34.12 -24.69 7.84
CA TYR A 151 33.31 -25.92 7.77
C TYR A 151 31.83 -25.71 7.42
N TYR A 152 31.52 -24.71 6.57
CA TYR A 152 30.18 -24.53 6.00
C TYR A 152 30.19 -24.71 4.49
N TYR A 153 29.06 -25.19 3.98
CA TYR A 153 28.68 -25.05 2.59
C TYR A 153 27.72 -23.88 2.44
N ARG A 154 28.01 -23.01 1.48
CA ARG A 154 27.15 -21.88 1.16
C ARG A 154 26.30 -22.16 -0.08
N TYR A 155 25.01 -21.89 0.06
CA TYR A 155 24.02 -22.00 -1.00
C TYR A 155 23.35 -20.66 -1.25
N HIS A 156 23.56 -20.10 -2.43
CA HIS A 156 22.84 -18.91 -2.88
C HIS A 156 21.64 -19.34 -3.73
N ARG A 157 20.42 -18.97 -3.31
CA ARG A 157 19.18 -19.49 -3.89
C ARG A 157 18.12 -18.40 -4.02
N SER A 158 17.15 -18.68 -4.88
CA SER A 158 16.00 -17.82 -5.12
C SER A 158 14.70 -18.61 -5.05
N ALA A 159 13.66 -18.03 -4.46
CA ALA A 159 12.34 -18.64 -4.41
C ALA A 159 11.26 -17.58 -4.64
N ASP A 160 10.17 -17.99 -5.27
CA ASP A 160 8.96 -17.18 -5.39
C ASP A 160 8.06 -17.47 -4.19
N ILE A 161 7.74 -16.43 -3.41
CA ILE A 161 6.72 -16.46 -2.37
C ILE A 161 5.45 -15.78 -2.89
N THR A 162 4.37 -16.55 -2.98
CA THR A 162 3.04 -16.09 -3.38
C THR A 162 2.14 -16.04 -2.15
N LEU A 163 1.57 -14.86 -1.89
CA LEU A 163 0.58 -14.64 -0.85
C LEU A 163 -0.79 -14.46 -1.50
N LYS A 164 -1.78 -15.24 -1.07
CA LYS A 164 -3.17 -15.14 -1.52
C LYS A 164 -4.06 -14.83 -0.35
N LEU A 165 -4.87 -13.77 -0.45
CA LEU A 165 -5.86 -13.42 0.56
C LEU A 165 -7.26 -13.63 0.01
N TYR A 166 -8.13 -14.17 0.85
CA TYR A 166 -9.52 -14.43 0.52
C TYR A 166 -10.45 -13.89 1.60
N LEU A 167 -11.71 -13.71 1.23
CA LEU A 167 -12.77 -13.41 2.18
C LEU A 167 -13.27 -14.70 2.83
N GLU A 168 -13.03 -14.91 4.12
CA GLU A 168 -13.50 -16.11 4.86
C GLU A 168 -14.93 -15.93 5.38
N THR A 169 -15.31 -14.71 5.74
CA THR A 169 -16.66 -14.41 6.27
C THR A 169 -17.24 -13.16 5.62
N LYS A 170 -18.54 -13.17 5.31
CA LYS A 170 -19.20 -11.97 4.76
C LYS A 170 -19.24 -10.85 5.77
N TYR A 171 -18.94 -9.63 5.32
CA TYR A 171 -19.18 -8.44 6.11
C TYR A 171 -20.67 -8.10 6.09
N LYS A 172 -21.31 -8.09 7.27
CA LYS A 172 -22.64 -7.51 7.42
C LYS A 172 -22.48 -6.01 7.63
N GLU A 173 -22.66 -5.22 6.57
CA GLU A 173 -22.79 -3.74 6.59
C GLU A 173 -21.78 -3.00 7.49
N ASN A 174 -20.54 -3.49 7.57
CA ASN A 174 -19.55 -2.97 8.51
C ASN A 174 -18.43 -2.27 7.75
N ASN A 175 -18.32 -0.96 7.93
CA ASN A 175 -17.24 -0.17 7.36
C ASN A 175 -16.06 -0.11 8.32
N LEU A 176 -14.85 -0.38 7.84
CA LEU A 176 -13.62 -0.26 8.62
C LEU A 176 -12.42 0.05 7.74
N VAL A 177 -11.42 0.68 8.35
CA VAL A 177 -10.08 0.84 7.79
C VAL A 177 -9.09 0.40 8.86
N LYS A 178 -8.19 -0.51 8.49
CA LYS A 178 -7.16 -1.03 9.37
C LYS A 178 -5.80 -0.95 8.70
N THR A 179 -4.85 -0.31 9.37
CA THR A 179 -3.45 -0.26 8.93
C THR A 179 -2.68 -1.42 9.55
N VAL A 180 -2.00 -2.19 8.72
CA VAL A 180 -1.01 -3.19 9.13
C VAL A 180 0.36 -2.55 8.97
N PRO A 181 1.13 -2.33 10.05
CA PRO A 181 2.46 -1.78 9.94
C PRO A 181 3.40 -2.78 9.29
N LEU A 182 4.50 -2.28 8.73
CA LEU A 182 5.59 -3.12 8.22
C LEU A 182 6.04 -4.10 9.31
N GLN A 183 6.39 -5.32 8.91
CA GLN A 183 6.87 -6.35 9.82
C GLN A 183 8.26 -6.77 9.38
N ASN A 184 9.21 -6.68 10.31
CA ASN A 184 10.53 -7.25 10.11
C ASN A 184 10.56 -8.68 10.62
N ASP A 185 11.21 -9.56 9.85
CA ASP A 185 11.38 -10.97 10.15
C ASP A 185 10.06 -11.70 10.47
N LEU A 186 9.05 -11.52 9.61
CA LEU A 186 7.70 -12.10 9.80
C LEU A 186 7.68 -13.62 9.57
N LEU A 187 8.51 -14.09 8.63
CA LEU A 187 8.74 -15.49 8.30
C LEU A 187 10.25 -15.73 8.24
N TYR A 188 10.69 -16.96 8.41
CA TYR A 188 12.10 -17.34 8.26
C TYR A 188 12.25 -18.50 7.30
N ILE A 189 13.37 -18.53 6.59
CA ILE A 189 13.89 -19.73 5.95
C ILE A 189 14.93 -20.32 6.89
N MET A 190 14.73 -21.57 7.30
CA MET A 190 15.71 -22.32 8.07
C MET A 190 16.35 -23.39 7.19
N ALA A 191 17.63 -23.64 7.41
CA ALA A 191 18.28 -24.85 6.89
C ALA A 191 18.03 -26.01 7.87
N ASP A 192 16.84 -26.60 7.86
CA ASP A 192 16.44 -27.70 8.76
C ASP A 192 17.25 -28.97 8.46
N PRO A 193 18.03 -29.47 9.45
CA PRO A 193 17.92 -30.86 9.85
C PRO A 193 17.74 -30.93 11.37
N ALA A 194 17.17 -32.04 11.82
CA ALA A 194 16.54 -32.25 13.13
C ALA A 194 17.35 -31.96 14.44
N ALA A 195 18.49 -31.25 14.46
CA ALA A 195 19.27 -31.05 15.70
C ALA A 195 20.02 -29.72 15.92
N SER A 196 20.43 -28.94 14.89
CA SER A 196 21.32 -27.77 15.13
C SER A 196 21.18 -26.63 14.11
N THR A 197 20.10 -25.88 14.23
CA THR A 197 19.75 -24.79 13.30
C THR A 197 19.36 -23.53 14.03
N GLU A 198 19.81 -22.39 13.53
CA GLU A 198 19.45 -21.08 14.04
C GLU A 198 18.70 -20.27 12.99
N LYS A 199 18.00 -19.22 13.45
CA LYS A 199 17.34 -18.27 12.58
C LYS A 199 18.35 -17.22 12.16
N GLY A 200 18.58 -17.12 10.86
CA GLY A 200 19.22 -15.95 10.26
C GLY A 200 18.22 -14.80 10.10
N LYS A 201 18.52 -13.90 9.17
CA LYS A 201 17.63 -12.80 8.78
C LYS A 201 16.37 -13.32 8.08
N GLY A 202 15.21 -12.88 8.56
CA GLY A 202 13.91 -13.30 8.06
C GLY A 202 13.40 -12.50 6.86
N ILE A 203 12.19 -12.85 6.43
CA ILE A 203 11.45 -12.19 5.36
C ILE A 203 10.69 -11.00 5.96
N ASP A 204 11.07 -9.81 5.53
CA ASP A 204 10.37 -8.57 5.85
C ASP A 204 9.14 -8.39 4.94
N THR A 205 8.14 -7.66 5.43
CA THR A 205 6.97 -7.27 4.65
C THR A 205 6.72 -5.77 4.74
N THR A 206 6.21 -5.18 3.66
CA THR A 206 5.78 -3.78 3.69
C THR A 206 4.48 -3.63 4.49
N GLY A 207 4.27 -2.45 5.08
CA GLY A 207 2.97 -2.09 5.62
C GLY A 207 1.92 -1.96 4.51
N PHE A 208 0.66 -2.21 4.85
CA PHE A 208 -0.47 -2.07 3.93
C PHE A 208 -1.75 -1.73 4.69
N ASN A 209 -2.77 -1.27 3.97
CA ASN A 209 -4.08 -0.97 4.54
C ASN A 209 -5.13 -1.97 4.06
N ILE A 210 -6.03 -2.32 4.96
CA ILE A 210 -7.23 -3.10 4.69
C ILE A 210 -8.42 -2.17 4.86
N ARG A 211 -9.24 -2.02 3.82
CA ARG A 211 -10.43 -1.18 3.82
C ARG A 211 -11.62 -2.03 3.42
N VAL A 212 -12.65 -2.01 4.25
CA VAL A 212 -13.95 -2.62 3.94
C VAL A 212 -14.95 -1.48 3.91
N LEU A 213 -15.45 -1.14 2.73
CA LEU A 213 -16.39 -0.03 2.55
C LEU A 213 -17.66 -0.56 1.88
N SER A 214 -18.78 -0.39 2.57
CA SER A 214 -20.11 -0.73 2.08
C SER A 214 -20.56 0.32 1.06
N PRO A 215 -21.29 -0.08 0.01
CA PRO A 215 -21.95 0.86 -0.89
C PRO A 215 -22.85 1.81 -0.08
N GLY A 216 -22.79 3.11 -0.40
CA GLY A 216 -23.59 4.12 0.29
C GLY A 216 -23.04 4.56 1.64
N LEU A 217 -21.82 4.16 2.04
CA LEU A 217 -21.16 4.69 3.25
C LEU A 217 -21.20 6.22 3.31
N GLY A 218 -20.87 6.86 2.19
CA GLY A 218 -20.95 8.30 2.02
C GLY A 218 -21.97 8.68 0.95
N ARG A 219 -22.44 9.93 1.03
CA ARG A 219 -23.24 10.57 -0.02
C ARG A 219 -22.58 11.86 -0.45
N VAL A 220 -22.62 12.12 -1.75
CA VAL A 220 -22.25 13.40 -2.34
C VAL A 220 -23.52 14.15 -2.72
N GLU A 221 -23.55 15.43 -2.40
CA GLU A 221 -24.62 16.36 -2.76
C GLU A 221 -24.02 17.62 -3.39
N ILE A 222 -24.66 18.14 -4.43
CA ILE A 222 -24.29 19.40 -5.07
C ILE A 222 -25.48 20.33 -4.94
N ASN A 223 -25.27 21.53 -4.41
CA ASN A 223 -26.33 22.52 -4.21
C ASN A 223 -25.88 23.93 -4.62
N PRO A 224 -26.60 24.62 -5.54
CA PRO A 224 -27.67 24.08 -6.36
C PRO A 224 -27.11 23.10 -7.42
N THR A 225 -27.94 22.15 -7.87
CA THR A 225 -27.58 21.23 -8.97
C THR A 225 -27.62 21.91 -10.35
N THR A 226 -28.29 23.05 -10.46
CA THR A 226 -28.37 23.88 -11.68
C THR A 226 -28.11 25.33 -11.31
N VAL A 227 -27.19 25.97 -12.02
CA VAL A 227 -26.86 27.39 -11.86
C VAL A 227 -27.46 28.17 -13.03
N HIS A 228 -28.42 29.04 -12.76
CA HIS A 228 -29.03 29.90 -13.76
C HIS A 228 -28.25 31.22 -13.88
N LEU A 229 -27.45 31.36 -14.94
CA LEU A 229 -26.63 32.55 -15.20
C LEU A 229 -27.38 33.68 -15.93
N GLY A 230 -28.64 33.45 -16.31
CA GLY A 230 -29.48 34.42 -17.00
C GLY A 230 -29.03 34.69 -18.44
N HIS A 231 -29.20 35.94 -18.88
CA HIS A 231 -28.89 36.36 -20.26
C HIS A 231 -27.52 37.05 -20.36
N PHE A 232 -26.83 36.75 -21.45
CA PHE A 232 -25.56 37.35 -21.86
C PHE A 232 -25.85 38.31 -23.01
N ILE A 233 -25.51 39.59 -22.85
CA ILE A 233 -25.81 40.62 -23.84
C ILE A 233 -24.52 40.95 -24.59
N LYS A 234 -24.57 40.99 -25.92
CA LYS A 234 -23.38 41.15 -26.79
C LYS A 234 -22.89 42.60 -26.90
N THR A 235 -23.16 43.46 -25.91
CA THR A 235 -22.84 44.90 -25.98
C THR A 235 -21.46 45.24 -25.39
N SER A 236 -20.97 44.47 -24.42
CA SER A 236 -19.62 44.60 -23.86
C SER A 236 -19.17 43.31 -23.15
N ASP A 237 -17.88 43.19 -22.85
CA ASP A 237 -17.35 42.04 -22.09
C ASP A 237 -17.96 41.96 -20.67
N ALA A 238 -18.21 43.10 -20.02
CA ALA A 238 -18.89 43.13 -18.72
C ALA A 238 -20.30 42.53 -18.77
N THR A 239 -21.00 42.68 -19.91
CA THR A 239 -22.32 42.08 -20.11
C THR A 239 -22.27 40.63 -20.60
N LEU A 240 -21.09 40.14 -20.97
CA LEU A 240 -20.80 38.76 -21.37
C LEU A 240 -20.16 37.92 -20.26
N THR A 241 -19.90 38.51 -19.10
CA THR A 241 -19.40 37.78 -17.92
C THR A 241 -20.51 37.59 -16.90
N ARG A 242 -20.70 36.34 -16.45
CA ARG A 242 -21.63 35.99 -15.38
C ARG A 242 -20.99 34.97 -14.46
N HIS A 243 -21.39 35.04 -13.19
CA HIS A 243 -20.94 34.12 -12.16
C HIS A 243 -22.14 33.46 -11.49
N GLY A 244 -21.89 32.30 -10.91
CA GLY A 244 -22.81 31.67 -9.98
C GLY A 244 -22.05 30.77 -9.03
N ASP A 245 -22.69 30.42 -7.92
CA ASP A 245 -22.05 29.63 -6.87
C ASP A 245 -22.74 28.29 -6.72
N PHE A 246 -21.95 27.29 -6.35
CA PHE A 246 -22.45 25.99 -5.90
C PHE A 246 -21.53 25.39 -4.85
N THR A 247 -22.09 24.53 -4.03
CA THR A 247 -21.36 23.80 -2.97
C THR A 247 -21.41 22.31 -3.28
N VAL A 248 -20.26 21.66 -3.19
CA VAL A 248 -20.15 20.21 -3.17
C VAL A 248 -19.99 19.75 -1.73
N THR A 249 -20.87 18.87 -1.28
CA THR A 249 -20.87 18.31 0.07
C THR A 249 -20.64 16.81 0.00
N ALA A 250 -19.65 16.30 0.72
CA ALA A 250 -19.46 14.87 0.94
C ALA A 250 -19.72 14.57 2.43
N ARG A 251 -20.58 13.60 2.72
CA ARG A 251 -20.99 13.30 4.11
C ARG A 251 -21.08 11.82 4.39
N GLN A 252 -20.89 11.48 5.66
CA GLN A 252 -21.15 10.14 6.18
C GLN A 252 -22.65 9.87 6.26
N VAL A 253 -23.10 8.73 5.73
CA VAL A 253 -24.48 8.26 5.81
C VAL A 253 -24.59 7.01 6.68
N LEU A 254 -23.71 6.03 6.47
CA LEU A 254 -23.70 4.78 7.25
C LEU A 254 -22.70 4.84 8.39
N ARG A 255 -22.94 4.02 9.42
CA ARG A 255 -22.04 3.90 10.56
C ARG A 255 -20.86 2.95 10.23
N PRO A 256 -19.69 3.15 10.84
CA PRO A 256 -18.66 2.12 10.85
C PRO A 256 -19.07 0.96 11.77
N ALA A 257 -18.28 -0.10 11.76
CA ALA A 257 -18.40 -1.17 12.75
C ALA A 257 -18.28 -0.62 14.20
N PRO A 258 -18.82 -1.32 15.22
CA PRO A 258 -18.65 -0.93 16.62
C PRO A 258 -17.20 -0.65 16.97
N ASP A 259 -16.96 0.41 17.75
CA ASP A 259 -15.64 0.84 18.22
C ASP A 259 -14.63 1.21 17.12
N GLN A 260 -15.07 1.38 15.87
CA GLN A 260 -14.24 1.83 14.77
C GLN A 260 -14.48 3.30 14.44
N SER A 261 -13.40 4.01 14.16
CA SER A 261 -13.41 5.35 13.57
C SER A 261 -12.21 5.50 12.66
N PHE A 262 -12.39 6.11 11.49
CA PHE A 262 -11.33 6.27 10.52
C PHE A 262 -11.54 7.51 9.65
N GLU A 263 -10.47 7.97 9.00
CA GLU A 263 -10.53 9.05 8.02
C GLU A 263 -10.43 8.50 6.61
N LEU A 264 -11.29 8.99 5.71
CA LEU A 264 -11.18 8.75 4.27
C LEU A 264 -10.71 10.03 3.58
N PRO A 265 -9.49 10.06 3.01
CA PRO A 265 -9.09 11.17 2.15
C PRO A 265 -9.93 11.13 0.87
N LEU A 266 -10.66 12.21 0.62
CA LEU A 266 -11.50 12.36 -0.56
C LEU A 266 -10.84 13.30 -1.56
N ASN A 267 -10.80 12.88 -2.81
CA ASN A 267 -10.45 13.70 -3.95
C ASN A 267 -11.72 14.06 -4.72
N ILE A 268 -11.71 15.24 -5.34
CA ILE A 268 -12.74 15.71 -6.26
C ILE A 268 -12.14 15.95 -7.64
N ARG A 269 -12.86 15.51 -8.66
CA ARG A 269 -12.54 15.72 -10.08
C ARG A 269 -13.76 16.27 -10.80
N PHE A 270 -13.59 17.38 -11.50
CA PHE A 270 -14.62 17.89 -12.42
C PHE A 270 -14.33 17.39 -13.83
N ASN A 271 -15.24 16.58 -14.35
CA ASN A 271 -15.14 16.01 -15.69
C ASN A 271 -15.65 17.00 -16.75
N LYS A 272 -15.12 16.90 -17.97
CA LYS A 272 -15.44 17.81 -19.09
C LYS A 272 -16.86 17.60 -19.65
N GLY A 273 -17.45 16.43 -19.43
CA GLY A 273 -18.71 16.04 -20.05
C GLY A 273 -18.57 15.98 -21.57
N ALA A 274 -19.56 16.52 -22.30
CA ALA A 274 -19.55 16.63 -23.76
C ALA A 274 -18.85 17.90 -24.28
N LEU A 275 -18.33 18.75 -23.39
CA LEU A 275 -17.68 20.01 -23.76
C LEU A 275 -16.20 19.79 -24.06
N SER A 276 -15.67 20.60 -24.96
CA SER A 276 -14.25 20.60 -25.29
C SER A 276 -13.48 21.53 -24.36
N ALA A 277 -12.35 21.06 -23.84
CA ALA A 277 -11.45 21.91 -23.06
C ALA A 277 -10.65 22.85 -23.96
N THR A 278 -10.33 24.04 -23.43
CA THR A 278 -9.29 24.92 -23.97
C THR A 278 -7.90 24.34 -23.70
N THR A 279 -6.86 24.99 -24.23
CA THR A 279 -5.47 24.52 -24.17
C THR A 279 -4.92 24.30 -22.75
N ASP A 280 -5.44 24.99 -21.76
CA ASP A 280 -5.04 24.92 -20.34
C ASP A 280 -5.88 23.94 -19.50
N ASN A 281 -6.90 23.31 -20.08
CA ASN A 281 -7.90 22.50 -19.36
C ASN A 281 -8.60 23.23 -18.20
N GLN A 282 -8.52 24.56 -18.10
CA GLN A 282 -9.21 25.34 -17.05
C GLN A 282 -10.49 26.00 -17.56
N HIS A 283 -10.69 26.04 -18.88
CA HIS A 283 -11.92 26.47 -19.50
C HIS A 283 -12.52 25.38 -20.39
N LEU A 284 -13.85 25.35 -20.45
CA LEU A 284 -14.63 24.52 -21.37
C LEU A 284 -15.36 25.42 -22.36
N ALA A 285 -15.21 25.15 -23.64
CA ALA A 285 -15.92 25.88 -24.69
C ALA A 285 -17.41 25.51 -24.67
N LEU A 286 -18.27 26.52 -24.70
CA LEU A 286 -19.72 26.35 -24.70
C LEU A 286 -20.26 26.29 -26.13
N LYS A 287 -21.39 25.59 -26.29
CA LYS A 287 -22.11 25.44 -27.56
C LYS A 287 -23.57 25.80 -27.34
N ASN A 288 -24.22 26.33 -28.37
CA ASN A 288 -25.67 26.46 -28.33
C ASN A 288 -26.32 25.08 -28.39
N THR A 289 -27.53 24.97 -27.85
CA THR A 289 -28.28 23.72 -27.82
C THR A 289 -28.56 23.24 -29.25
N GLY A 290 -28.00 22.07 -29.61
CA GLY A 290 -28.15 21.46 -30.93
C GLY A 290 -27.03 21.81 -31.91
N ASP A 291 -26.14 22.75 -31.59
CA ASP A 291 -25.05 23.17 -32.48
C ASP A 291 -23.81 22.29 -32.25
N ALA A 292 -23.11 21.98 -33.35
CA ALA A 292 -21.83 21.26 -33.30
C ALA A 292 -20.65 22.19 -32.97
N GLU A 293 -20.76 23.48 -33.32
CA GLU A 293 -19.72 24.48 -33.15
C GLU A 293 -19.82 25.23 -31.82
N ASP A 294 -18.67 25.75 -31.37
CA ASP A 294 -18.59 26.62 -30.20
C ASP A 294 -19.35 27.93 -30.46
N ASN A 295 -19.99 28.46 -29.40
CA ASN A 295 -20.76 29.70 -29.45
C ASN A 295 -19.96 30.94 -29.04
N GLY A 296 -18.65 30.80 -28.81
CA GLY A 296 -17.74 31.90 -28.44
C GLY A 296 -17.73 32.23 -26.94
N LEU A 297 -18.51 31.54 -26.11
CA LEU A 297 -18.42 31.60 -24.65
C LEU A 297 -17.61 30.43 -24.10
N GLN A 298 -17.05 30.60 -22.91
CA GLN A 298 -16.34 29.57 -22.19
C GLN A 298 -16.71 29.58 -20.71
N LEU A 299 -16.59 28.43 -20.07
CA LEU A 299 -16.91 28.19 -18.67
C LEU A 299 -15.64 27.82 -17.91
N SER A 300 -15.43 28.41 -16.73
CA SER A 300 -14.44 27.94 -15.74
C SER A 300 -15.08 27.75 -14.37
N ILE A 301 -14.41 26.96 -13.52
CA ILE A 301 -14.77 26.76 -12.12
C ILE A 301 -13.55 27.14 -11.28
N LYS A 302 -13.78 27.82 -10.16
CA LYS A 302 -12.75 28.18 -9.18
C LYS A 302 -13.20 27.75 -7.79
N ASP A 303 -12.28 27.25 -6.97
CA ASP A 303 -12.50 27.11 -5.53
C ASP A 303 -12.73 28.51 -4.96
N LYS A 304 -13.86 28.71 -4.28
CA LYS A 304 -14.29 30.03 -3.82
C LYS A 304 -13.45 30.52 -2.64
N ASP A 305 -12.92 29.61 -1.83
CA ASP A 305 -12.19 29.94 -0.62
C ASP A 305 -10.73 30.31 -0.95
N THR A 306 -10.12 29.61 -1.92
CA THR A 306 -8.73 29.86 -2.32
C THR A 306 -8.57 30.67 -3.60
N GLY A 307 -9.63 30.81 -4.41
CA GLY A 307 -9.58 31.40 -5.74
C GLY A 307 -8.87 30.53 -6.79
N THR A 308 -8.46 29.31 -6.43
CA THR A 308 -7.69 28.43 -7.32
C THR A 308 -8.57 27.91 -8.46
N PRO A 309 -8.16 28.07 -9.73
CA PRO A 309 -8.87 27.49 -10.86
C PRO A 309 -8.90 25.96 -10.81
N VAL A 310 -10.01 25.37 -11.22
CA VAL A 310 -10.15 23.94 -11.42
C VAL A 310 -9.58 23.57 -12.79
N THR A 311 -8.66 22.60 -12.80
CA THR A 311 -8.25 21.91 -14.03
C THR A 311 -9.19 20.73 -14.28
N PHE A 312 -9.95 20.76 -15.37
CA PHE A 312 -10.92 19.72 -15.70
C PHE A 312 -10.24 18.39 -16.04
N GLY A 313 -10.68 17.32 -15.37
CA GLY A 313 -10.15 15.97 -15.51
C GLY A 313 -9.06 15.60 -14.51
N GLU A 314 -8.57 16.54 -13.70
CA GLU A 314 -7.57 16.27 -12.66
C GLU A 314 -8.21 16.02 -11.29
N ASN A 315 -7.57 15.15 -10.51
CA ASN A 315 -7.94 14.91 -9.11
C ASN A 315 -7.34 16.00 -8.23
N THR A 316 -8.18 16.63 -7.41
CA THR A 316 -7.74 17.59 -6.39
C THR A 316 -8.23 17.15 -5.02
N LEU A 317 -7.49 17.48 -3.96
CA LEU A 317 -7.89 17.11 -2.60
C LEU A 317 -9.16 17.88 -2.21
N MET A 318 -10.23 17.15 -1.92
CA MET A 318 -11.47 17.73 -1.38
C MET A 318 -11.36 17.93 0.14
N GLY A 319 -10.77 16.95 0.82
CA GLY A 319 -10.59 16.95 2.28
C GLY A 319 -10.55 15.54 2.84
N LYS A 320 -10.75 15.41 4.15
CA LYS A 320 -10.84 14.11 4.83
C LYS A 320 -12.20 13.94 5.49
N LEU A 321 -12.88 12.83 5.19
CA LEU A 321 -14.16 12.50 5.79
C LEU A 321 -13.90 11.64 7.02
N SER A 322 -14.17 12.18 8.21
CA SER A 322 -14.15 11.39 9.44
C SER A 322 -15.39 10.51 9.50
N VAL A 323 -15.20 9.19 9.50
CA VAL A 323 -16.26 8.19 9.66
C VAL A 323 -16.26 7.72 11.10
N THR A 324 -17.32 8.02 11.85
CA THR A 324 -17.43 7.67 13.28
C THR A 324 -18.80 7.09 13.63
N PRO A 325 -18.96 6.37 14.76
CA PRO A 325 -20.25 5.78 15.15
C PRO A 325 -21.38 6.81 15.34
N SER A 326 -21.03 8.03 15.76
CA SER A 326 -21.94 9.15 16.01
C SER A 326 -21.94 10.22 14.90
N GLY A 327 -21.08 10.04 13.88
CA GLY A 327 -20.79 11.02 12.83
C GLY A 327 -21.75 10.99 11.64
N ALA A 328 -22.60 9.96 11.53
CA ALA A 328 -23.61 9.87 10.49
C ALA A 328 -24.47 11.15 10.46
N LEU A 329 -24.55 11.79 9.29
CA LEU A 329 -25.23 13.06 9.04
C LEU A 329 -24.61 14.32 9.70
N LYS A 330 -23.55 14.20 10.49
CA LYS A 330 -22.87 15.32 11.16
C LYS A 330 -21.52 15.65 10.56
N ASN A 331 -20.79 14.62 10.14
CA ASN A 331 -19.47 14.77 9.54
C ASN A 331 -19.62 15.04 8.05
N ASN A 332 -19.40 16.30 7.69
CA ASN A 332 -19.56 16.81 6.33
C ASN A 332 -18.28 17.53 5.90
N ILE A 333 -17.84 17.28 4.68
CA ILE A 333 -16.86 18.11 3.98
C ILE A 333 -17.63 19.00 3.03
N PHE A 334 -17.39 20.30 3.11
CA PHE A 334 -17.95 21.29 2.20
C PHE A 334 -16.85 21.90 1.35
N LYS A 335 -17.09 22.02 0.06
CA LYS A 335 -16.28 22.81 -0.86
C LYS A 335 -17.17 23.75 -1.66
N ASN A 336 -16.89 25.04 -1.54
CA ASN A 336 -17.62 26.07 -2.27
C ASN A 336 -16.88 26.40 -3.56
N TYR A 337 -17.62 26.46 -4.64
CA TYR A 337 -17.08 26.77 -5.96
C TYR A 337 -17.88 27.91 -6.58
N THR A 338 -17.18 28.70 -7.38
CA THR A 338 -17.79 29.70 -8.25
C THR A 338 -17.58 29.26 -9.69
N ILE A 339 -18.68 29.18 -10.44
CA ILE A 339 -18.65 29.05 -11.89
C ILE A 339 -18.58 30.45 -12.50
N GLU A 340 -17.81 30.59 -13.56
CA GLU A 340 -17.72 31.82 -14.34
C GLU A 340 -17.93 31.45 -15.82
N VAL A 341 -18.80 32.20 -16.50
CA VAL A 341 -18.93 32.15 -17.94
C VAL A 341 -18.57 33.51 -18.50
N ASN A 342 -17.64 33.52 -19.44
CA ASN A 342 -17.17 34.75 -20.08
C ASN A 342 -16.91 34.52 -21.58
N ARG A 343 -16.56 35.59 -22.28
CA ARG A 343 -16.18 35.52 -23.69
C ARG A 343 -14.83 34.81 -23.85
N ARG A 344 -14.75 33.88 -24.81
CA ARG A 344 -13.47 33.31 -25.25
C ARG A 344 -12.74 34.32 -26.13
N SER A 345 -11.49 34.60 -25.79
CA SER A 345 -10.66 35.56 -26.53
C SER A 345 -10.52 35.16 -28.00
N GLY A 346 -10.62 36.14 -28.90
CA GLY A 346 -10.52 35.93 -30.36
C GLY A 346 -11.72 35.26 -31.03
N MET A 347 -12.79 34.95 -30.29
CA MET A 347 -14.00 34.31 -30.84
C MET A 347 -15.18 35.27 -30.87
N ASP A 348 -16.02 35.14 -31.90
CA ASP A 348 -17.31 35.82 -31.96
C ASP A 348 -18.37 35.07 -31.16
N VAL A 349 -19.09 35.82 -30.32
CA VAL A 349 -20.22 35.24 -29.57
C VAL A 349 -21.43 35.09 -30.49
N LYS A 350 -21.92 33.86 -30.62
CA LYS A 350 -23.13 33.52 -31.38
C LYS A 350 -24.34 33.57 -30.46
N ALA A 351 -25.38 34.29 -30.88
CA ALA A 351 -26.63 34.34 -30.12
C ALA A 351 -27.33 32.98 -30.15
N GLY A 352 -27.89 32.56 -29.01
CA GLY A 352 -28.60 31.29 -28.90
C GLY A 352 -28.75 30.84 -27.45
N LYS A 353 -29.62 29.86 -27.24
CA LYS A 353 -29.73 29.16 -25.95
C LYS A 353 -28.57 28.19 -25.84
N PHE A 354 -27.93 28.12 -24.67
CA PHE A 354 -26.90 27.13 -24.37
C PHE A 354 -27.14 26.51 -23.00
N THR A 355 -26.53 25.34 -22.78
CA THR A 355 -26.52 24.65 -21.49
C THR A 355 -25.21 23.87 -21.39
N GLY A 356 -24.58 23.89 -20.22
CA GLY A 356 -23.41 23.08 -19.91
C GLY A 356 -23.75 22.07 -18.82
N ALA A 357 -23.26 20.83 -18.96
CA ALA A 357 -23.39 19.79 -17.95
C ALA A 357 -22.00 19.28 -17.57
N ILE A 358 -21.67 19.38 -16.29
CA ILE A 358 -20.37 19.01 -15.74
C ILE A 358 -20.62 18.01 -14.62
N THR A 359 -19.91 16.89 -14.65
CA THR A 359 -19.99 15.87 -13.60
C THR A 359 -18.86 16.09 -12.62
N ALA A 360 -19.19 16.26 -11.34
CA ALA A 360 -18.21 16.16 -10.26
C ALA A 360 -18.15 14.71 -9.77
N GLU A 361 -16.95 14.17 -9.69
CA GLU A 361 -16.67 12.82 -9.22
C GLU A 361 -15.83 12.90 -7.95
N ILE A 362 -16.27 12.20 -6.91
CA ILE A 362 -15.59 12.15 -5.63
C ILE A 362 -15.09 10.73 -5.44
N THR A 363 -13.79 10.60 -5.20
CA THR A 363 -13.13 9.30 -4.99
C THR A 363 -12.42 9.30 -3.65
N TYR A 364 -12.36 8.14 -3.01
CA TYR A 364 -11.46 7.91 -1.88
C TYR A 364 -10.15 7.33 -2.43
N ASN A 365 -9.01 7.78 -1.90
CA ASN A 365 -7.67 7.31 -2.30
C ASN A 365 -7.25 6.09 -1.49
#